data_AF-A0A2E2P003-F1
#
_entry.id   AF-A0A2E2P003-F1
#
_cell.length_a   1.000
_cell.length_b   1.000
_cell.length_c   1.000
_cell.angle_alpha   90.00
_cell.angle_beta   90.00
_cell.angle_gamma   90.00
#
_symmetry.space_group_name_H-M   'P 1'
#
loop_
_entity.id
_entity.type
_entity.pdbx_description
1 polymer ?
#
loop_
_entity_poly.entity_id
_entity_poly.type
_entity_poly.pdbx_seq_one_letter_code
_entity_poly.pdbx_strand_id
1 'polypeptide(L)'
;MPDVVWLKMTLDDYEFLGDVEIEVEFHRYFGVFKYVNTINGEPVSISNRNYVRLQGRTPIRLNPPVLDRALYKAYQEYPEADFLMPVMTTTEVQQLFLGRKVTAKAKIKMYKIKK
;
A
#
# COMPACT_ATOMS: atom_id res chain seq x y z
N MET A 1 -13.29 -33.98 -20.68
CA MET A 1 -13.32 -32.87 -19.70
C MET A 1 -12.82 -31.62 -20.40
N PRO A 2 -13.32 -30.41 -20.12
CA PRO A 2 -12.79 -29.22 -20.76
C PRO A 2 -11.38 -28.93 -20.23
N ASP A 3 -10.46 -28.60 -21.13
CA ASP A 3 -9.05 -28.33 -20.79
C ASP A 3 -8.84 -26.95 -20.15
N VAL A 4 -9.80 -26.03 -20.29
CA VAL A 4 -9.74 -24.68 -19.70
C VAL A 4 -11.15 -24.21 -19.30
N VAL A 5 -11.28 -23.71 -18.07
CA VAL A 5 -12.50 -23.05 -17.57
C VAL A 5 -12.18 -21.56 -17.37
N TRP A 6 -12.97 -20.68 -17.97
CA TRP A 6 -12.82 -19.23 -17.84
C TRP A 6 -13.81 -18.70 -16.82
N LEU A 7 -13.30 -18.09 -15.75
CA LEU A 7 -14.13 -17.33 -14.83
C LEU A 7 -14.30 -15.91 -15.38
N LYS A 8 -15.53 -15.54 -15.72
CA LYS A 8 -15.88 -14.18 -16.14
C LYS A 8 -16.44 -13.45 -14.92
N MET A 9 -15.67 -12.52 -14.36
CA MET A 9 -16.13 -11.65 -13.27
C MET A 9 -16.36 -10.23 -13.78
N THR A 10 -17.41 -9.58 -13.30
CA THR A 10 -17.74 -8.17 -13.57
C THR A 10 -17.60 -7.32 -12.29
N LEU A 11 -17.67 -6.00 -12.42
CA LEU A 11 -17.61 -5.08 -11.27
C LEU A 11 -18.79 -5.29 -10.30
N ASP A 12 -19.93 -5.79 -10.77
CA ASP A 12 -21.12 -6.04 -9.95
C ASP A 12 -20.91 -7.20 -8.97
N ASP A 13 -20.00 -8.12 -9.29
CA ASP A 13 -19.60 -9.25 -8.46
C ASP A 13 -18.70 -8.82 -7.28
N TYR A 14 -18.34 -7.53 -7.20
CA TYR A 14 -17.58 -6.98 -6.09
C TYR A 14 -18.43 -6.09 -5.18
N GLU A 15 -18.15 -6.17 -3.90
CA GLU A 15 -18.69 -5.27 -2.87
C GLU A 15 -17.58 -4.34 -2.39
N PHE A 16 -17.86 -3.04 -2.42
CA PHE A 16 -16.94 -2.03 -1.91
C PHE A 16 -17.08 -1.94 -0.38
N LEU A 17 -15.99 -2.22 0.34
CA LEU A 17 -15.98 -2.20 1.81
C LEU A 17 -15.61 -0.82 2.38
N GLY A 18 -14.74 -0.08 1.70
CA GLY A 18 -14.24 1.20 2.18
C GLY A 18 -12.96 1.65 1.51
N ASP A 19 -12.50 2.83 1.94
CA ASP A 19 -11.24 3.44 1.52
C ASP A 19 -10.33 3.62 2.75
N VAL A 20 -9.04 3.31 2.61
CA VAL A 20 -8.01 3.58 3.63
C VAL A 20 -6.91 4.45 3.04
N GLU A 21 -6.49 5.45 3.80
CA GLU A 21 -5.29 6.22 3.52
C GLU A 21 -4.11 5.68 4.34
N ILE A 22 -3.05 5.31 3.62
CA ILE A 22 -1.78 4.90 4.21
C ILE A 22 -0.75 6.00 3.99
N GLU A 23 0.17 6.13 4.94
CA GLU A 23 1.18 7.19 4.94
C GLU A 23 2.52 6.65 5.41
N VAL A 24 3.60 7.12 4.80
CA VAL A 24 4.97 6.87 5.27
C VAL A 24 5.78 8.14 5.18
N GLU A 25 6.50 8.42 6.27
CA GLU A 25 7.48 9.50 6.31
C GLU A 25 8.90 8.93 6.38
N PHE A 26 9.79 9.41 5.51
CA PHE A 26 11.20 9.04 5.55
C PHE A 26 12.12 10.18 5.12
N HIS A 27 13.31 10.19 5.68
CA HIS A 27 14.41 11.04 5.24
C HIS A 27 15.29 10.32 4.22
N ARG A 28 15.82 11.08 3.26
CA ARG A 28 16.88 10.64 2.37
C ARG A 28 18.06 11.60 2.46
N TYR A 29 19.19 11.10 2.93
CA TYR A 29 20.45 11.86 3.07
C TYR A 29 21.45 11.43 2.00
N PHE A 30 22.23 12.39 1.49
CA PHE A 30 23.30 12.17 0.52
C PHE A 30 22.89 11.33 -0.71
N GLY A 31 21.61 11.34 -1.08
CA GLY A 31 21.06 10.57 -2.20
C GLY A 31 20.86 9.06 -1.95
N VAL A 32 21.60 8.45 -1.02
CA VAL A 32 21.67 6.98 -0.86
C VAL A 32 21.05 6.48 0.45
N PHE A 33 21.25 7.21 1.55
CA PHE A 33 20.80 6.75 2.87
C PHE A 33 19.33 7.08 3.08
N LYS A 34 18.51 6.05 3.30
CA LYS A 34 17.08 6.18 3.58
C LYS A 34 16.80 5.81 5.04
N TYR A 35 16.19 6.71 5.78
CA TYR A 35 15.77 6.50 7.17
C TYR A 35 14.26 6.71 7.29
N VAL A 36 13.52 5.67 7.68
CA VAL A 36 12.05 5.72 7.79
C VAL A 36 11.69 6.16 9.21
N ASN A 37 10.99 7.28 9.35
CA ASN A 37 10.61 7.81 10.67
C ASN A 37 9.32 7.15 11.15
N THR A 38 8.27 7.26 10.33
CA THR A 38 6.91 6.85 10.70
C THR A 38 6.25 6.08 9.57
N ILE A 39 5.40 5.14 9.96
CA ILE A 39 4.50 4.38 9.08
C ILE A 39 3.11 4.52 9.69
N ASN A 40 2.16 5.06 8.94
CA ASN A 40 0.79 5.35 9.38
C ASN A 40 0.69 6.18 10.67
N GLY A 41 1.63 7.10 10.88
CA GLY A 41 1.70 7.95 12.08
C GLY A 41 2.44 7.33 13.27
N GLU A 42 2.75 6.03 13.23
CA GLU A 42 3.49 5.35 14.29
C GLU A 42 4.99 5.30 14.00
N PRO A 43 5.85 5.44 15.03
CA PRO A 43 7.29 5.31 14.86
C PRO A 43 7.64 3.88 14.42
N VAL A 44 8.57 3.75 13.48
CA VAL A 44 8.92 2.46 12.92
C VAL A 44 9.62 1.58 13.95
N SER A 45 8.97 0.46 14.31
CA SER A 45 9.64 -0.62 15.03
C SER A 45 10.63 -1.36 14.12
N ILE A 46 11.86 -1.57 14.62
CA ILE A 46 12.90 -2.34 13.92
C ILE A 46 12.62 -3.85 14.05
N SER A 47 12.03 -4.28 15.18
CA SER A 47 11.83 -5.69 15.52
C SER A 47 10.59 -6.30 14.87
N ASN A 48 9.51 -5.53 14.67
CA ASN A 48 8.27 -6.02 14.08
C ASN A 48 8.02 -5.38 12.72
N ARG A 49 8.33 -6.11 11.64
CA ARG A 49 8.22 -5.63 10.26
C ARG A 49 7.11 -6.35 9.52
N ASN A 50 5.92 -5.77 9.58
CA ASN A 50 4.81 -6.23 8.76
C ASN A 50 4.82 -5.55 7.40
N TYR A 51 4.46 -6.30 6.36
CA TYR A 51 4.28 -5.79 5.01
C TYR A 51 3.21 -6.61 4.29
N VAL A 52 2.52 -5.96 3.36
CA VAL A 52 1.55 -6.62 2.48
C VAL A 52 2.01 -6.40 1.05
N ARG A 53 1.97 -7.45 0.23
CA ARG A 53 2.29 -7.36 -1.19
C ARG A 53 1.02 -7.46 -2.00
N LEU A 54 0.81 -6.49 -2.87
CA LEU A 54 -0.30 -6.50 -3.81
C LEU A 54 0.05 -7.43 -4.97
N GLN A 55 -0.84 -8.39 -5.22
CA GLN A 55 -0.71 -9.34 -6.33
C GLN A 55 -1.87 -9.14 -7.29
N GLY A 56 -1.56 -9.03 -8.58
CA GLY A 56 -2.52 -9.06 -9.67
C GLY A 56 -1.95 -9.91 -10.81
N ARG A 57 -2.40 -9.67 -12.06
CA ARG A 57 -1.79 -10.31 -13.24
C ARG A 57 -0.28 -10.05 -13.33
N THR A 58 0.16 -8.91 -12.84
CA THR A 58 1.56 -8.57 -12.60
C THR A 58 1.73 -8.07 -11.16
N PRO A 59 2.93 -8.17 -10.57
CA PRO A 59 3.19 -7.62 -9.24
C PRO A 59 2.97 -6.10 -9.25
N ILE A 60 2.04 -5.61 -8.42
CA ILE A 60 1.80 -4.18 -8.27
C ILE A 60 2.75 -3.67 -7.18
N ARG A 61 3.62 -2.73 -7.54
CA ARG A 61 4.57 -2.11 -6.61
C ARG A 61 4.15 -0.69 -6.33
N LEU A 62 4.01 -0.34 -5.04
CA LEU A 62 3.80 1.05 -4.65
C LEU A 62 5.11 1.83 -4.77
N ASN A 63 5.01 3.09 -5.16
CA ASN A 63 6.15 3.99 -5.23
C ASN A 63 5.95 5.14 -4.22
N PRO A 64 6.80 5.29 -3.20
CA PRO A 64 8.00 4.51 -2.91
C PRO A 64 7.71 3.12 -2.28
N PRO A 65 8.58 2.10 -2.48
CA PRO A 65 8.36 0.71 -2.01
C PRO A 65 8.19 0.55 -0.48
N VAL A 66 8.49 1.58 0.30
CA VAL A 66 8.27 1.55 1.75
C VAL A 66 6.78 1.62 2.11
N LEU A 67 5.94 2.13 1.20
CA LEU A 67 4.48 2.13 1.35
C LEU A 67 3.92 0.71 1.51
N ASP A 68 4.61 -0.32 1.02
CA ASP A 68 4.19 -1.72 1.18
C ASP A 68 4.10 -2.15 2.65
N ARG A 69 4.86 -1.50 3.54
CA ARG A 69 4.74 -1.71 5.00
C ARG A 69 3.50 -1.03 5.58
N ALA A 70 3.14 0.13 5.04
CA ALA A 70 1.97 0.88 5.47
C ALA A 70 0.66 0.21 5.03
N LEU A 71 0.69 -0.59 3.97
CA LEU A 71 -0.44 -1.41 3.52
C LEU A 71 -0.98 -2.37 4.60
N TYR A 72 -0.15 -2.76 5.58
CA TYR A 72 -0.59 -3.66 6.64
C TYR A 72 -1.78 -3.12 7.44
N LYS A 73 -1.89 -1.80 7.58
CA LYS A 73 -3.05 -1.15 8.21
C LYS A 73 -4.37 -1.48 7.51
N ALA A 74 -4.39 -1.55 6.19
CA ALA A 74 -5.60 -1.90 5.44
C ALA A 74 -6.10 -3.32 5.78
N TYR A 75 -5.18 -4.27 6.00
CA TYR A 75 -5.52 -5.62 6.42
C TYR A 75 -6.04 -5.69 7.86
N GLN A 76 -5.56 -4.80 8.74
CA GLN A 76 -6.03 -4.71 10.12
C GLN A 76 -7.43 -4.08 10.21
N GLU A 77 -7.70 -3.05 9.39
CA GLU A 77 -8.98 -2.34 9.40
C GLU A 77 -10.08 -3.11 8.66
N TYR A 78 -9.74 -3.82 7.58
CA TYR A 78 -10.68 -4.60 6.76
C TYR A 78 -10.17 -6.03 6.54
N PRO A 79 -10.18 -6.90 7.57
CA PRO A 79 -9.68 -8.27 7.46
C PRO A 79 -10.50 -9.14 6.49
N GLU A 80 -11.75 -8.78 6.24
CA GLU A 80 -12.65 -9.44 5.28
C GLU A 80 -12.49 -8.98 3.82
N ALA A 81 -11.56 -8.07 3.54
CA ALA A 81 -11.27 -7.63 2.18
C ALA A 81 -10.51 -8.72 1.40
N ASP A 82 -11.05 -9.13 0.25
CA ASP A 82 -10.39 -10.07 -0.65
C ASP A 82 -9.40 -9.37 -1.58
N PHE A 83 -9.63 -8.09 -1.89
CA PHE A 83 -8.81 -7.32 -2.81
C PHE A 83 -8.52 -5.91 -2.33
N LEU A 84 -7.29 -5.47 -2.54
CA LEU A 84 -6.79 -4.13 -2.24
C LEU A 84 -6.37 -3.44 -3.54
N MET A 85 -6.99 -2.31 -3.85
CA MET A 85 -6.72 -1.55 -5.07
C MET A 85 -6.16 -0.16 -4.74
N PRO A 86 -4.87 0.10 -5.03
CA PRO A 86 -4.33 1.46 -4.95
C PRO A 86 -4.99 2.33 -6.02
N VAL A 87 -5.55 3.47 -5.62
CA VAL A 87 -6.21 4.40 -6.54
C VAL A 87 -5.38 5.64 -6.78
N MET A 88 -4.74 6.16 -5.72
CA MET A 88 -3.94 7.36 -5.83
C MET A 88 -2.70 7.23 -4.96
N THR A 89 -1.60 7.81 -5.42
CA THR A 89 -0.38 7.96 -4.64
C THR A 89 0.11 9.39 -4.76
N THR A 90 0.30 10.04 -3.63
CA THR A 90 0.81 11.41 -3.53
C THR A 90 2.14 11.36 -2.82
N THR A 91 3.13 12.07 -3.36
CA THR A 91 4.46 12.17 -2.74
C THR A 91 4.81 13.64 -2.60
N GLU A 92 5.04 14.05 -1.36
CA GLU A 92 5.55 15.36 -1.02
C GLU A 92 7.04 15.26 -0.70
N VAL A 93 7.83 16.14 -1.29
CA VAL A 93 9.30 16.16 -1.10
C VAL A 93 9.68 17.54 -0.58
N GLN A 94 10.15 17.57 0.65
CA GLN A 94 10.69 18.77 1.29
C GLN A 94 12.21 18.73 1.25
N GLN A 95 12.82 19.71 0.58
CA GLN A 95 14.27 19.83 0.49
C GLN A 95 14.84 20.35 1.82
N LEU A 96 15.88 19.68 2.31
CA LEU A 96 16.65 20.07 3.50
C LEU A 96 18.09 20.38 3.08
N PHE A 97 18.85 21.04 3.96
CA PHE A 97 20.24 21.42 3.66
C PHE A 97 21.15 20.22 3.29
N LEU A 98 21.01 19.10 4.00
CA LEU A 98 21.82 17.88 3.81
C LEU A 98 21.02 16.69 3.25
N GLY A 99 19.79 16.91 2.81
CA GLY A 99 18.94 15.82 2.36
C GLY A 99 17.55 16.26 1.95
N ARG A 100 16.60 15.35 2.03
CA ARG A 100 15.19 15.65 1.82
C ARG A 100 14.34 14.82 2.75
N LYS A 101 13.25 15.40 3.22
CA LYS A 101 12.15 14.68 3.87
C LYS A 101 11.13 14.33 2.79
N VAL A 102 10.68 13.09 2.78
CA VAL A 102 9.68 12.59 1.83
C VAL A 102 8.51 12.05 2.62
N THR A 103 7.32 12.61 2.35
CA THR A 103 6.05 12.12 2.88
C THR A 103 5.28 11.52 1.71
N ALA A 104 5.06 10.22 1.76
CA ALA A 104 4.31 9.50 0.74
C ALA A 104 3.00 9.01 1.30
N LYS A 105 1.90 9.31 0.60
CA LYS A 105 0.55 8.87 0.95
C LYS A 105 -0.03 8.06 -0.20
N ALA A 106 -0.80 7.02 0.11
CA ALA A 106 -1.56 6.30 -0.90
C ALA A 106 -2.97 6.05 -0.41
N LYS A 107 -3.93 6.25 -1.31
CA LYS A 107 -5.33 5.90 -1.08
C LYS A 107 -5.61 4.55 -1.71
N ILE A 108 -6.08 3.63 -0.89
CA ILE A 108 -6.37 2.25 -1.29
C ILE A 108 -7.85 2.01 -1.07
N LYS A 109 -8.45 1.27 -1.99
CA LYS A 109 -9.84 0.82 -1.91
C LYS A 109 -9.89 -0.66 -1.58
N MET A 110 -10.82 -1.04 -0.72
CA MET A 110 -11.01 -2.41 -0.28
C MET A 110 -12.25 -2.98 -0.95
N TYR A 111 -12.11 -4.18 -1.51
CA TYR A 111 -13.20 -4.89 -2.14
C TYR A 111 -13.30 -6.32 -1.61
N LYS A 112 -14.53 -6.82 -1.55
CA LYS A 112 -14.87 -8.19 -1.25
C LYS A 112 -15.56 -8.81 -2.45
N ILE A 113 -15.31 -10.08 -2.73
CA ILE A 113 -16.01 -10.80 -3.78
C ILE A 113 -17.38 -11.22 -3.23
N LYS A 114 -18.45 -10.81 -3.89
CA LYS A 114 -19.79 -11.28 -3.57
C LYS A 114 -19.86 -12.77 -3.94
N LYS A 115 -20.35 -13.55 -2.99
CA LYS A 115 -20.48 -15.00 -3.14
C LYS A 115 -21.79 -15.39 -3.79
#